data_AF-A0A9E4VZJ7-F1
#
_entry.id   AF-A0A9E4VZJ7-F1
#
_cell.length_a   1.000
_cell.length_b   1.000
_cell.length_c   1.000
_cell.angle_alpha   90.00
_cell.angle_beta   90.00
_cell.angle_gamma   90.00
#
_symmetry.space_group_name_H-M   'P 1'
#
loop_
_entity.id
_entity.type
_entity.pdbx_description
1 polymer ?
#
loop_
_entity_poly.entity_id
_entity_poly.type
_entity_poly.pdbx_seq_one_letter_code
_entity_poly.pdbx_strand_id
1 'polypeptide(L)'
;RVGYSCGPAGDGFGHDRSQYPYQEVVLGCVQRPPVRAGQQLWAPQAVRLPDLTNPAFAGPLSLGNWNSCAYSLNCASMDMPTPSGSHRDPTVPSVSRAGAIGDPIMSLSSSGASLTLSSDANLTAVDFDVRNTRSGLLSFQVLTDVSWLKAATSVGVALGDDLGGDDGTVQLTVNTAGLAPGQHVGRATISSLYAAGSPHTFVVDLVVAGGEPTPSPKPTPTPGPNAATWADDDCSGSVDPVDALVTMRHDVGLDTQTFDCFGMGGTVQLIGGSQRIWGDVDCSGEVNPVDALKILIFDAGLPLSQEADCPAMGAAIMIAAG
;
A
#
# COMPACT_ATOMS: atom_id res chain seq x y z
N ARG A 1 65.92 8.31 3.36
CA ARG A 1 65.12 8.78 2.20
C ARG A 1 64.24 9.92 2.67
N VAL A 2 63.98 10.93 1.83
CA VAL A 2 62.94 11.93 2.12
C VAL A 2 61.57 11.25 2.10
N GLY A 3 60.58 11.82 2.79
CA GLY A 3 59.21 11.29 2.77
C GLY A 3 58.54 11.49 1.40
N TYR A 4 57.48 10.73 1.13
CA TYR A 4 56.62 10.94 -0.04
C TYR A 4 55.68 12.14 0.19
N SER A 5 55.34 12.89 -0.85
CA SER A 5 54.37 13.99 -0.81
C SER A 5 53.37 13.88 -1.95
N CYS A 6 52.11 14.19 -1.67
CA CYS A 6 51.11 14.49 -2.71
C CYS A 6 51.02 16.00 -3.00
N GLY A 7 51.78 16.83 -2.29
CA GLY A 7 51.77 18.28 -2.41
C GLY A 7 52.42 18.79 -3.71
N PRO A 8 52.70 20.10 -3.79
CA PRO A 8 53.34 20.69 -4.97
C PRO A 8 54.69 20.08 -5.30
N ALA A 9 55.00 19.97 -6.60
CA ALA A 9 56.35 19.59 -7.04
C ALA A 9 57.38 20.63 -6.58
N GLY A 10 58.48 20.18 -5.97
CA GLY A 10 59.55 21.05 -5.45
C GLY A 10 59.44 21.41 -3.96
N ASP A 11 58.53 20.78 -3.23
CA ASP A 11 58.40 20.91 -1.76
C ASP A 11 59.52 20.23 -0.95
N GLY A 12 60.55 19.70 -1.62
CA GLY A 12 61.68 18.99 -1.00
C GLY A 12 61.42 17.52 -0.66
N PHE A 13 60.28 16.96 -1.08
CA PHE A 13 59.90 15.56 -0.85
C PHE A 13 59.90 14.73 -2.15
N GLY A 14 59.71 13.42 -2.01
CA GLY A 14 59.57 12.51 -3.15
C GLY A 14 58.17 12.53 -3.74
N HIS A 15 58.08 12.51 -5.08
CA HIS A 15 56.80 12.57 -5.82
C HIS A 15 56.58 11.35 -6.74
N ASP A 16 57.63 10.58 -7.03
CA ASP A 16 57.54 9.36 -7.84
C ASP A 16 57.02 8.19 -6.99
N ARG A 17 55.78 7.76 -7.26
CA ARG A 17 55.11 6.67 -6.54
C ARG A 17 55.83 5.34 -6.65
N SER A 18 56.58 5.10 -7.73
CA SER A 18 57.29 3.84 -7.94
C SER A 18 58.45 3.61 -6.94
N GLN A 19 58.93 4.69 -6.31
CA GLN A 19 60.06 4.67 -5.39
C GLN A 19 59.64 4.44 -3.92
N TYR A 20 58.35 4.33 -3.64
CA TYR A 20 57.80 4.25 -2.28
C TYR A 20 56.83 3.08 -2.14
N PRO A 21 56.87 2.34 -1.02
CA PRO A 21 55.84 1.36 -0.72
C PRO A 21 54.49 2.06 -0.48
N TYR A 22 53.41 1.32 -0.69
CA TYR A 22 52.04 1.86 -0.64
C TYR A 22 51.74 2.64 0.65
N GLN A 23 52.19 2.14 1.80
CA GLN A 23 51.97 2.80 3.10
C GLN A 23 52.64 4.17 3.18
N GLU A 24 53.82 4.33 2.58
CA GLU A 24 54.52 5.62 2.55
C GLU A 24 53.86 6.60 1.60
N VAL A 25 53.31 6.11 0.48
CA VAL A 25 52.51 6.94 -0.42
C VAL A 25 51.27 7.46 0.31
N VAL A 26 50.49 6.57 0.93
CA VAL A 26 49.25 6.93 1.64
C VAL A 26 49.54 7.90 2.79
N LEU A 27 50.42 7.53 3.72
CA LEU A 27 50.73 8.37 4.88
C LEU A 27 51.43 9.68 4.48
N GLY A 28 52.24 9.64 3.43
CA GLY A 28 52.85 10.83 2.85
C GLY A 28 51.81 11.82 2.34
N CYS A 29 50.77 11.36 1.65
CA CYS A 29 49.68 12.22 1.16
C CYS A 29 48.76 12.71 2.28
N VAL A 30 48.55 11.90 3.32
CA VAL A 30 47.80 12.30 4.52
C VAL A 30 48.52 13.45 5.26
N GLN A 31 49.85 13.40 5.37
CA GLN A 31 50.67 14.50 5.92
C GLN A 31 50.80 15.68 4.96
N ARG A 32 50.88 15.43 3.65
CA ARG A 32 51.14 16.43 2.61
C ARG A 32 50.09 16.32 1.50
N PRO A 33 48.89 16.89 1.74
CA PRO A 33 47.77 16.82 0.81
C PRO A 33 48.08 17.49 -0.53
N PRO A 34 47.47 17.01 -1.63
CA PRO A 34 47.54 17.68 -2.92
C PRO A 34 46.80 19.01 -2.91
N VAL A 35 47.23 19.89 -3.82
CA VAL A 35 46.62 21.18 -4.09
C VAL A 35 45.87 21.11 -5.41
N ARG A 36 44.61 21.53 -5.43
CA ARG A 36 43.77 21.63 -6.62
C ARG A 36 43.26 23.07 -6.71
N ALA A 37 43.48 23.72 -7.84
CA ALA A 37 43.12 25.13 -8.07
C ALA A 37 43.64 26.10 -6.98
N GLY A 38 44.87 25.87 -6.50
CA GLY A 38 45.48 26.70 -5.45
C GLY A 38 44.99 26.42 -4.02
N GLN A 39 44.01 25.53 -3.83
CA GLN A 39 43.54 25.12 -2.52
C GLN A 39 43.95 23.69 -2.17
N GLN A 40 44.38 23.50 -0.93
CA GLN A 40 44.72 22.19 -0.41
C GLN A 40 43.45 21.39 -0.15
N LEU A 41 43.42 20.12 -0.56
CA LEU A 41 42.18 19.32 -0.47
C LEU A 41 41.75 19.00 0.97
N TRP A 42 42.69 18.93 1.92
CA TRP A 42 42.41 18.72 3.35
C TRP A 42 43.54 19.31 4.20
N ALA A 43 43.31 19.48 5.50
CA ALA A 43 44.36 19.89 6.42
C ALA A 43 45.39 18.76 6.64
N PRO A 44 46.70 19.03 6.61
CA PRO A 44 47.77 18.08 6.94
C PRO A 44 47.48 17.32 8.24
N GLN A 45 47.48 15.99 8.18
CA GLN A 45 47.28 15.17 9.37
C GLN A 45 48.63 14.65 9.88
N ALA A 46 48.87 14.80 11.18
CA ALA A 46 50.08 14.32 11.84
C ALA A 46 50.00 12.78 12.01
N VAL A 47 50.34 12.06 10.96
CA VAL A 47 50.55 10.60 11.03
C VAL A 47 52.04 10.31 11.17
N ARG A 48 52.42 9.16 11.72
CA ARG A 48 53.81 8.69 11.70
C ARG A 48 53.81 7.24 11.29
N LEU A 49 54.76 6.85 10.46
CA LEU A 49 54.99 5.42 10.19
C LEU A 49 55.31 4.72 11.53
N PRO A 50 54.94 3.43 11.68
CA PRO A 50 55.34 2.65 12.83
C PRO A 50 56.84 2.77 13.06
N ASP A 51 57.22 3.00 14.31
CA ASP A 51 58.63 3.09 14.67
C ASP A 51 59.23 1.68 14.70
N LEU A 52 59.91 1.30 13.62
CA LEU A 52 60.53 -0.01 13.51
C LEU A 52 61.79 -0.16 14.37
N THR A 53 62.17 0.86 15.14
CA THR A 53 63.17 0.71 16.22
C THR A 53 62.52 0.26 17.53
N ASN A 54 61.19 0.40 17.65
CA ASN A 54 60.44 -0.08 18.80
C ASN A 54 60.15 -1.60 18.65
N PRO A 55 60.60 -2.44 19.60
CA PRO A 55 60.37 -3.89 19.54
C PRO A 55 58.90 -4.30 19.44
N ALA A 56 57.97 -3.47 19.92
CA ALA A 56 56.54 -3.74 19.82
C ALA A 56 56.03 -3.76 18.36
N PHE A 57 56.71 -3.07 17.44
CA PHE A 57 56.38 -3.08 16.01
C PHE A 57 57.39 -3.89 15.19
N ALA A 58 58.67 -3.90 15.57
CA ALA A 58 59.71 -4.64 14.87
C ALA A 58 59.67 -6.16 15.15
N GLY A 59 59.35 -6.56 16.38
CA GLY A 59 59.31 -7.96 16.80
C GLY A 59 58.31 -8.81 16.00
N PRO A 60 57.04 -8.35 15.85
CA PRO A 60 56.06 -9.03 15.01
C PRO A 60 56.49 -9.22 13.55
N LEU A 61 57.36 -8.37 13.01
CA LEU A 61 57.85 -8.44 11.63
C LEU A 61 59.10 -9.32 11.46
N SER A 62 59.55 -10.02 12.51
CA SER A 62 60.73 -10.88 12.44
C SER A 62 60.54 -12.08 11.50
N LEU A 63 61.62 -12.49 10.83
CA LEU A 63 61.60 -13.64 9.91
C LEU A 63 61.16 -14.95 10.61
N GLY A 64 61.49 -15.11 11.89
CA GLY A 64 61.06 -16.27 12.68
C GLY A 64 59.54 -16.35 12.83
N ASN A 65 58.91 -15.22 13.18
CA ASN A 65 57.45 -15.14 13.30
C ASN A 65 56.77 -15.32 11.94
N TRP A 66 57.35 -14.75 10.88
CA TRP A 66 56.84 -14.90 9.51
C TRP A 66 56.85 -16.35 9.06
N ASN A 67 57.96 -17.07 9.26
CA ASN A 67 58.06 -18.47 8.88
C ASN A 67 57.05 -19.34 9.63
N SER A 68 56.87 -19.11 10.94
CA SER A 68 55.85 -19.81 11.74
C SER A 68 54.44 -19.58 11.20
N CYS A 69 54.10 -18.33 10.84
CA CYS A 69 52.82 -18.00 10.24
C CYS A 69 52.64 -18.62 8.84
N ALA A 70 53.61 -18.45 7.95
CA ALA A 70 53.51 -18.87 6.55
C ALA A 70 53.46 -20.39 6.36
N TYR A 71 54.21 -21.15 7.15
CA TYR A 71 54.31 -22.61 7.00
C TYR A 71 53.39 -23.40 7.94
N SER A 72 53.02 -22.83 9.09
CA SER A 72 52.26 -23.54 10.14
C SER A 72 50.96 -22.84 10.53
N LEU A 73 50.58 -21.74 9.87
CA LEU A 73 49.41 -20.92 10.17
C LEU A 73 49.39 -20.36 11.61
N ASN A 74 50.53 -20.37 12.30
CA ASN A 74 50.66 -19.84 13.65
C ASN A 74 51.10 -18.37 13.60
N CYS A 75 50.11 -17.49 13.40
CA CYS A 75 50.32 -16.06 13.12
C CYS A 75 50.17 -15.16 14.35
N ALA A 76 49.87 -15.68 15.54
CA ALA A 76 49.66 -14.85 16.74
C ALA A 76 50.87 -13.98 17.09
N SER A 77 52.09 -14.46 16.82
CA SER A 77 53.32 -13.68 17.05
C SER A 77 53.58 -12.60 15.99
N MET A 78 52.77 -12.54 14.93
CA MET A 78 52.81 -11.49 13.89
C MET A 78 51.86 -10.32 14.21
N ASP A 79 51.08 -10.39 15.29
CA ASP A 79 50.14 -9.34 15.64
C ASP A 79 50.87 -8.06 16.07
N MET A 80 50.65 -6.99 15.31
CA MET A 80 51.16 -5.66 15.64
C MET A 80 50.15 -4.90 16.51
N PRO A 81 50.60 -4.06 17.45
CA PRO A 81 49.71 -3.21 18.22
C PRO A 81 48.85 -2.33 17.30
N THR A 82 47.54 -2.52 17.35
CA THR A 82 46.58 -1.57 16.78
C THR A 82 46.45 -0.38 17.73
N PRO A 83 46.50 0.88 17.23
CA PRO A 83 46.24 2.04 18.08
C PRO A 83 44.94 1.86 18.87
N SER A 84 44.99 1.99 20.19
CA SER A 84 43.82 1.87 21.05
C SER A 84 42.96 3.13 20.94
N GLY A 85 41.75 2.98 20.41
CA GLY A 85 40.76 4.04 20.26
C GLY A 85 40.07 3.95 18.91
N SER A 86 38.74 3.92 18.91
CA SER A 86 37.98 4.16 17.69
C SER A 86 38.21 5.62 17.29
N HIS A 87 38.57 5.87 16.02
CA HIS A 87 38.37 7.21 15.49
C HIS A 87 36.86 7.46 15.48
N ARG A 88 36.40 8.46 16.22
CA ARG A 88 35.04 8.98 16.05
C ARG A 88 35.18 10.09 15.03
N ASP A 89 34.57 9.92 13.85
CA ASP A 89 34.46 11.01 12.91
C ASP A 89 33.78 12.18 13.64
N PRO A 90 34.46 13.32 13.88
CA PRO A 90 33.89 14.45 14.57
C PRO A 90 32.88 15.19 13.69
N THR A 91 32.75 14.81 12.41
CA THR A 91 31.73 15.34 11.51
C THR A 91 30.37 14.97 12.04
N VAL A 92 29.70 15.94 12.67
CA VAL A 92 28.27 15.88 12.93
C VAL A 92 27.60 16.42 11.68
N PRO A 93 26.84 15.62 10.91
CA PRO A 93 26.06 16.16 9.80
C PRO A 93 25.07 17.17 10.38
N SER A 94 25.30 18.46 10.18
CA SER A 94 24.38 19.51 10.63
C SER A 94 23.24 19.71 9.65
N VAL A 95 22.74 18.61 9.06
CA VAL A 95 21.67 18.69 8.07
C VAL A 95 20.36 18.69 8.84
N SER A 96 19.60 19.78 8.75
CA SER A 96 18.24 19.81 9.28
C SER A 96 17.38 18.77 8.56
N ARG A 97 16.28 18.32 9.18
CA ARG A 97 15.30 17.47 8.50
C ARG A 97 14.91 18.05 7.13
N ALA A 98 14.69 19.36 7.07
CA ALA A 98 14.40 20.11 5.86
C ALA A 98 15.50 19.96 4.79
N GLY A 99 16.78 20.00 5.19
CA GLY A 99 17.90 19.82 4.27
C GLY A 99 18.17 18.36 3.86
N ALA A 100 17.70 17.39 4.65
CA ALA A 100 17.93 15.97 4.38
C ALA A 100 16.80 15.32 3.58
N ILE A 101 15.54 15.58 3.95
CA ILE A 101 14.34 14.93 3.39
C ILE A 101 13.21 15.91 3.06
N GLY A 102 13.47 17.22 3.14
CA GLY A 102 12.51 18.28 2.86
C GLY A 102 11.58 18.64 4.02
N ASP A 103 10.75 19.65 3.78
CA ASP A 103 9.85 20.24 4.77
C ASP A 103 8.47 20.47 4.15
N PRO A 104 7.69 19.41 3.86
CA PRO A 104 6.53 19.54 2.99
C PRO A 104 5.36 20.26 3.66
N ILE A 105 4.62 21.01 2.83
CA ILE A 105 3.34 21.64 3.20
C ILE A 105 2.27 21.10 2.26
N MET A 106 1.30 20.40 2.85
CA MET A 106 0.17 19.84 2.14
C MET A 106 -0.83 20.94 1.76
N SER A 107 -1.35 20.87 0.54
CA SER A 107 -2.58 21.56 0.15
C SER A 107 -3.37 20.71 -0.84
N LEU A 108 -4.65 21.05 -1.06
CA LEU A 108 -5.50 20.40 -2.05
C LEU A 108 -5.81 21.37 -3.20
N SER A 109 -5.96 20.87 -4.43
CA SER A 109 -6.40 21.70 -5.56
C SER A 109 -7.84 22.21 -5.39
N SER A 110 -8.67 21.49 -4.64
CA SER A 110 -10.01 21.91 -4.20
C SER A 110 -10.39 21.24 -2.87
N SER A 111 -11.35 21.82 -2.14
CA SER A 111 -11.82 21.31 -0.84
C SER A 111 -13.12 20.50 -0.93
N GLY A 112 -13.66 20.30 -2.13
CA GLY A 112 -14.88 19.52 -2.32
C GLY A 112 -15.44 19.56 -3.74
N ALA A 113 -16.48 18.77 -3.95
CA ALA A 113 -17.23 18.68 -5.19
C ALA A 113 -18.73 18.53 -4.91
N SER A 114 -19.57 19.07 -5.80
CA SER A 114 -21.02 18.85 -5.77
C SER A 114 -21.45 18.07 -7.00
N LEU A 115 -22.25 17.02 -6.79
CA LEU A 115 -22.62 16.04 -7.83
C LEU A 115 -24.12 15.82 -7.82
N THR A 116 -24.68 15.62 -9.01
CA THR A 116 -26.06 15.15 -9.18
C THR A 116 -26.04 13.90 -10.04
N LEU A 117 -26.49 12.77 -9.48
CA LEU A 117 -26.48 11.47 -10.13
C LEU A 117 -27.87 10.84 -10.06
N SER A 118 -28.22 9.97 -11.03
CA SER A 118 -29.42 9.14 -10.95
C SER A 118 -29.28 8.08 -9.84
N SER A 119 -30.39 7.42 -9.48
CA SER A 119 -30.34 6.18 -8.71
C SER A 119 -29.49 5.13 -9.45
N ASP A 120 -28.78 4.31 -8.68
CA ASP A 120 -27.93 3.20 -9.16
C ASP A 120 -26.84 3.58 -10.18
N ALA A 121 -26.38 4.82 -10.15
CA ALA A 121 -25.25 5.30 -10.93
C ALA A 121 -23.91 4.95 -10.26
N ASN A 122 -22.92 4.62 -11.08
CA ASN A 122 -21.53 4.47 -10.64
C ASN A 122 -20.65 5.45 -11.43
N LEU A 123 -20.13 6.49 -10.76
CA LEU A 123 -19.28 7.51 -11.34
C LEU A 123 -17.84 7.32 -10.86
N THR A 124 -16.91 7.18 -11.80
CA THR A 124 -15.46 7.07 -11.53
C THR A 124 -14.77 8.32 -12.10
N ALA A 125 -14.84 9.48 -11.42
CA ALA A 125 -14.21 10.71 -11.93
C ALA A 125 -14.15 11.90 -10.94
N VAL A 126 -14.33 11.74 -9.63
CA VAL A 126 -14.21 12.90 -8.72
C VAL A 126 -12.75 13.02 -8.33
N ASP A 127 -12.03 13.79 -9.15
CA ASP A 127 -10.58 13.90 -9.05
C ASP A 127 -10.18 15.23 -8.39
N PHE A 128 -9.15 15.17 -7.56
CA PHE A 128 -8.48 16.33 -7.01
C PHE A 128 -7.00 16.01 -6.76
N ASP A 129 -6.19 17.05 -6.65
CA ASP A 129 -4.76 16.92 -6.49
C ASP A 129 -4.35 17.27 -5.06
N VAL A 130 -3.45 16.47 -4.51
CA VAL A 130 -2.72 16.76 -3.28
C VAL A 130 -1.36 17.34 -3.66
N ARG A 131 -1.08 18.57 -3.25
CA ARG A 131 0.14 19.28 -3.63
C ARG A 131 1.11 19.36 -2.48
N ASN A 132 2.41 19.24 -2.79
CA ASN A 132 3.48 19.66 -1.89
C ASN A 132 3.94 21.06 -2.27
N THR A 133 3.44 22.08 -1.57
CA THR A 133 3.75 23.50 -1.85
C THR A 133 5.13 23.95 -1.36
N ARG A 134 5.97 23.01 -0.92
CA ARG A 134 7.31 23.28 -0.43
C ARG A 134 8.30 22.23 -0.94
N SER A 135 9.15 21.67 -0.09
CA SER A 135 10.25 20.81 -0.51
C SER A 135 10.09 19.34 -0.09
N GLY A 136 10.85 18.46 -0.75
CA GLY A 136 10.94 17.04 -0.48
C GLY A 136 9.70 16.24 -0.87
N LEU A 137 9.56 15.07 -0.25
CA LEU A 137 8.48 14.13 -0.52
C LEU A 137 7.33 14.33 0.46
N LEU A 138 6.11 14.48 -0.04
CA LEU A 138 4.87 14.44 0.73
C LEU A 138 4.19 13.08 0.52
N SER A 139 4.29 12.16 1.49
CA SER A 139 3.43 10.97 1.50
C SER A 139 2.13 11.24 2.26
N PHE A 140 1.01 10.76 1.73
CA PHE A 140 -0.32 10.95 2.34
C PHE A 140 -1.18 9.69 2.27
N GLN A 141 -2.19 9.64 3.14
CA GLN A 141 -3.24 8.62 3.21
C GLN A 141 -4.60 9.26 2.98
N VAL A 142 -5.50 8.56 2.29
CA VAL A 142 -6.89 8.93 2.02
C VAL A 142 -7.82 7.96 2.73
N LEU A 143 -8.76 8.49 3.52
CA LEU A 143 -9.81 7.72 4.20
C LEU A 143 -11.19 8.34 3.93
N THR A 144 -12.17 7.53 3.56
CA THR A 144 -13.57 7.97 3.36
C THR A 144 -14.44 7.55 4.55
N ASP A 145 -15.49 8.32 4.84
CA ASP A 145 -16.38 8.12 6.00
C ASP A 145 -17.74 7.47 5.68
N VAL A 146 -18.04 7.28 4.40
CA VAL A 146 -19.30 6.72 3.90
C VAL A 146 -19.05 5.60 2.89
N SER A 147 -19.92 4.60 2.85
CA SER A 147 -19.77 3.39 2.01
C SER A 147 -19.94 3.65 0.51
N TRP A 148 -20.71 4.69 0.14
CA TRP A 148 -20.98 5.08 -1.24
C TRP A 148 -19.83 5.88 -1.88
N LEU A 149 -18.85 6.31 -1.09
CA LEU A 149 -17.66 7.06 -1.55
C LEU A 149 -16.40 6.22 -1.30
N LYS A 150 -15.66 5.92 -2.36
CA LYS A 150 -14.41 5.14 -2.27
C LYS A 150 -13.27 5.87 -2.94
N ALA A 151 -12.09 5.84 -2.35
CA ALA A 151 -10.87 6.28 -3.02
C ALA A 151 -10.29 5.12 -3.83
N ALA A 152 -9.89 5.38 -5.08
CA ALA A 152 -9.26 4.38 -5.93
C ALA A 152 -7.92 3.89 -5.34
N THR A 153 -7.19 4.81 -4.70
CA THR A 153 -6.00 4.52 -3.90
C THR A 153 -6.13 5.14 -2.52
N SER A 154 -5.75 4.41 -1.48
CA SER A 154 -5.79 4.89 -0.09
C SER A 154 -4.52 5.63 0.32
N VAL A 155 -3.51 5.70 -0.54
CA VAL A 155 -2.21 6.34 -0.29
C VAL A 155 -1.66 6.95 -1.57
N GLY A 156 -0.83 7.97 -1.42
CA GLY A 156 -0.17 8.63 -2.54
C GLY A 156 1.05 9.44 -2.12
N VAL A 157 1.75 9.97 -3.12
CA VAL A 157 2.92 10.83 -2.95
C VAL A 157 2.79 12.06 -3.84
N ALA A 158 3.20 13.22 -3.33
CA ALA A 158 3.42 14.44 -4.11
C ALA A 158 4.87 14.92 -3.92
N LEU A 159 5.46 15.47 -4.97
CA LEU A 159 6.84 15.97 -4.97
C LEU A 159 6.86 17.49 -4.79
N GLY A 160 7.78 17.98 -3.96
CA GLY A 160 8.06 19.40 -3.86
C GLY A 160 8.79 19.93 -5.10
N ASP A 161 8.82 21.26 -5.24
CA ASP A 161 9.44 21.93 -6.40
C ASP A 161 10.94 21.61 -6.53
N ASP A 162 11.62 21.36 -5.41
CA ASP A 162 13.04 20.96 -5.36
C ASP A 162 13.32 19.59 -5.97
N LEU A 163 12.29 18.76 -6.12
CA LEU A 163 12.34 17.43 -6.75
C LEU A 163 11.70 17.40 -8.15
N GLY A 164 11.41 18.57 -8.72
CA GLY A 164 10.82 18.70 -10.07
C GLY A 164 9.32 18.96 -10.08
N GLY A 165 8.65 18.93 -8.91
CA GLY A 165 7.22 19.21 -8.75
C GLY A 165 6.33 18.14 -9.41
N ASP A 166 5.52 17.46 -8.60
CA ASP A 166 4.51 16.53 -9.11
C ASP A 166 3.37 16.42 -8.11
N ASP A 167 2.15 16.56 -8.61
CA ASP A 167 0.94 16.56 -7.80
C ASP A 167 0.46 15.12 -7.59
N GLY A 168 0.07 14.78 -6.37
CA GLY A 168 -0.53 13.48 -6.07
C GLY A 168 -2.02 13.49 -6.39
N THR A 169 -2.42 12.99 -7.55
CA THR A 169 -3.84 12.90 -7.92
C THR A 169 -4.57 11.81 -7.13
N VAL A 170 -5.69 12.18 -6.53
CA VAL A 170 -6.63 11.28 -5.86
C VAL A 170 -7.90 11.20 -6.69
N GLN A 171 -8.29 9.96 -7.04
CA GLN A 171 -9.54 9.69 -7.74
C GLN A 171 -10.54 9.07 -6.76
N LEU A 172 -11.74 9.65 -6.68
CA LEU A 172 -12.84 9.10 -5.91
C LEU A 172 -13.91 8.52 -6.85
N THR A 173 -14.44 7.37 -6.43
CA THR A 173 -15.58 6.69 -7.03
C THR A 173 -16.81 6.91 -6.16
N VAL A 174 -17.92 7.29 -6.79
CA VAL A 174 -19.22 7.51 -6.16
C VAL A 174 -20.19 6.47 -6.69
N ASN A 175 -20.78 5.66 -5.81
CA ASN A 175 -21.79 4.67 -6.14
C ASN A 175 -23.10 5.00 -5.44
N THR A 176 -24.14 5.34 -6.21
CA THR A 176 -25.47 5.68 -5.66
C THR A 176 -26.37 4.47 -5.46
N ALA A 177 -25.88 3.25 -5.71
CA ALA A 177 -26.64 2.03 -5.49
C ALA A 177 -27.10 1.92 -4.02
N GLY A 178 -28.41 1.73 -3.83
CA GLY A 178 -29.02 1.63 -2.51
C GLY A 178 -29.16 2.95 -1.74
N LEU A 179 -28.79 4.10 -2.33
CA LEU A 179 -29.07 5.40 -1.74
C LEU A 179 -30.48 5.88 -2.10
N ALA A 180 -31.24 6.30 -1.09
CA ALA A 180 -32.54 6.94 -1.32
C ALA A 180 -32.36 8.28 -2.09
N PRO A 181 -33.35 8.69 -2.91
CA PRO A 181 -33.36 10.02 -3.50
C PRO A 181 -33.23 11.12 -2.45
N GLY A 182 -32.40 12.13 -2.71
CA GLY A 182 -32.14 13.21 -1.77
C GLY A 182 -30.67 13.63 -1.68
N GLN A 183 -30.36 14.43 -0.66
CA GLN A 183 -29.01 14.93 -0.40
C GLN A 183 -28.23 13.98 0.52
N HIS A 184 -26.99 13.70 0.14
CA HIS A 184 -26.02 12.89 0.87
C HIS A 184 -24.71 13.65 0.95
N VAL A 185 -24.01 13.56 2.08
CA VAL A 185 -22.71 14.20 2.28
C VAL A 185 -21.70 13.13 2.67
N GLY A 186 -20.60 13.07 1.93
CA GLY A 186 -19.48 12.19 2.20
C GLY A 186 -18.19 12.98 2.30
N ARG A 187 -17.21 12.48 3.05
CA ARG A 187 -15.92 13.15 3.24
C ARG A 187 -14.77 12.20 2.96
N ALA A 188 -13.78 12.71 2.26
CA ALA A 188 -12.46 12.10 2.16
C ALA A 188 -11.47 12.91 3.01
N THR A 189 -10.82 12.28 3.98
CA THR A 189 -9.78 12.89 4.81
C THR A 189 -8.41 12.49 4.29
N ILE A 190 -7.58 13.49 4.02
CA ILE A 190 -6.22 13.35 3.51
C ILE A 190 -5.25 13.73 4.62
N SER A 191 -4.44 12.76 5.05
CA SER A 191 -3.55 12.91 6.20
C SER A 191 -2.10 12.55 5.88
N SER A 192 -1.16 13.18 6.57
CA SER A 192 0.26 12.91 6.54
C SER A 192 0.83 13.04 7.94
N LEU A 193 1.78 12.18 8.29
CA LEU A 193 2.35 12.12 9.64
C LEU A 193 3.33 13.26 9.95
N TYR A 194 3.80 13.97 8.93
CA TYR A 194 4.92 14.91 9.08
C TYR A 194 4.80 16.20 8.26
N ALA A 195 3.81 16.28 7.37
CA ALA A 195 3.60 17.47 6.56
C ALA A 195 2.82 18.53 7.35
N ALA A 196 3.26 19.77 7.28
CA ALA A 196 2.47 20.88 7.82
C ALA A 196 1.19 21.07 6.98
N GLY A 197 0.14 21.59 7.61
CA GLY A 197 -1.19 21.75 6.99
C GLY A 197 -2.05 20.49 7.02
N SER A 198 -1.49 19.33 7.37
CA SER A 198 -2.26 18.10 7.52
C SER A 198 -3.03 18.05 8.86
N PRO A 199 -4.24 17.46 8.93
CA PRO A 199 -5.02 16.85 7.84
C PRO A 199 -5.89 17.86 7.06
N HIS A 200 -6.21 17.50 5.81
CA HIS A 200 -7.20 18.19 4.98
C HIS A 200 -8.44 17.33 4.75
N THR A 201 -9.59 17.96 4.52
CA THR A 201 -10.84 17.28 4.22
C THR A 201 -11.39 17.76 2.87
N PHE A 202 -11.72 16.79 2.02
CA PHE A 202 -12.45 16.98 0.77
C PHE A 202 -13.91 16.56 0.96
N VAL A 203 -14.85 17.46 0.74
CA VAL A 203 -16.29 17.21 0.97
C VAL A 203 -17.00 16.93 -0.36
N VAL A 204 -17.77 15.85 -0.42
CA VAL A 204 -18.62 15.50 -1.56
C VAL A 204 -20.07 15.71 -1.17
N ASP A 205 -20.70 16.71 -1.79
CA ASP A 205 -22.13 16.96 -1.70
C ASP A 205 -22.84 16.27 -2.87
N LEU A 206 -23.52 15.15 -2.59
CA LEU A 206 -24.19 14.33 -3.58
C LEU A 206 -25.71 14.55 -3.53
N VAL A 207 -26.32 14.81 -4.68
CA VAL A 207 -27.77 14.77 -4.86
C VAL A 207 -28.11 13.54 -5.70
N VAL A 208 -28.85 12.60 -5.13
CA VAL A 208 -29.43 11.47 -5.85
C VAL A 208 -30.78 11.93 -6.41
N ALA A 209 -30.84 12.10 -7.74
CA ALA A 209 -32.06 12.45 -8.44
C ALA A 209 -33.08 11.32 -8.28
N GLY A 210 -34.24 11.65 -7.74
CA GLY A 210 -35.36 10.73 -7.72
C GLY A 210 -35.87 10.52 -9.13
N GLY A 211 -35.82 9.28 -9.62
CA GLY A 211 -36.80 8.86 -10.61
C GLY A 211 -38.17 9.04 -9.98
N GLU A 212 -39.04 9.83 -10.61
CA GLU A 212 -40.46 9.84 -10.28
C GLU A 212 -40.92 8.36 -10.30
N PRO A 213 -41.59 7.85 -9.25
CA PRO A 213 -42.06 6.48 -9.26
C PRO A 213 -43.09 6.40 -10.39
N THR A 214 -42.70 5.85 -11.53
CA THR A 214 -43.69 5.38 -12.50
C THR A 214 -44.45 4.28 -11.78
N PRO A 215 -45.77 4.41 -11.57
CA PRO A 215 -46.54 3.32 -10.99
C PRO A 215 -46.53 2.18 -12.00
N SER A 216 -45.60 1.25 -11.84
CA SER A 216 -45.67 -0.03 -12.53
C SER A 216 -46.84 -0.79 -11.92
N PRO A 217 -47.74 -1.36 -12.74
CA PRO A 217 -48.91 -2.08 -12.23
C PRO A 217 -48.42 -3.24 -11.37
N LYS A 218 -48.90 -3.29 -10.12
CA LYS A 218 -48.80 -4.47 -9.26
C LYS A 218 -49.29 -5.68 -10.07
N PRO A 219 -48.44 -6.66 -10.41
CA PRO A 219 -48.92 -7.90 -10.98
C PRO A 219 -49.74 -8.59 -9.90
N THR A 220 -50.97 -8.93 -10.26
CA THR A 220 -51.74 -9.96 -9.57
C THR A 220 -50.89 -11.24 -9.59
N PRO A 221 -50.69 -11.94 -8.45
CA PRO A 221 -49.91 -13.17 -8.44
C PRO A 221 -50.61 -14.17 -9.37
N THR A 222 -50.01 -14.37 -10.54
CA THR A 222 -50.28 -15.54 -11.37
C THR A 222 -49.35 -16.62 -10.84
N PRO A 223 -49.84 -17.84 -10.56
CA PRO A 223 -48.97 -18.91 -10.09
C PRO A 223 -47.80 -19.07 -11.07
N GLY A 224 -46.59 -18.83 -10.58
CA GLY A 224 -45.37 -19.09 -11.32
C GLY A 224 -45.30 -20.56 -11.76
N PRO A 225 -44.53 -20.87 -12.82
CA PRO A 225 -44.42 -22.23 -13.34
C PRO A 225 -44.03 -23.20 -12.23
N ASN A 226 -44.57 -24.42 -12.29
CA ASN A 226 -44.33 -25.48 -11.30
C ASN A 226 -42.85 -25.95 -11.24
N ALA A 227 -41.93 -25.28 -11.94
CA ALA A 227 -40.52 -25.60 -12.08
C ALA A 227 -39.67 -24.35 -11.82
N ALA A 228 -38.68 -24.46 -10.93
CA ALA A 228 -37.72 -23.42 -10.59
C ALA A 228 -36.31 -24.03 -10.41
N THR A 229 -35.28 -23.20 -10.32
CA THR A 229 -33.91 -23.63 -10.00
C THR A 229 -33.62 -23.30 -8.55
N TRP A 230 -33.06 -24.24 -7.78
CA TRP A 230 -32.70 -23.96 -6.39
C TRP A 230 -31.51 -22.99 -6.33
N ALA A 231 -31.65 -21.94 -5.51
CA ALA A 231 -30.73 -20.81 -5.37
C ALA A 231 -30.74 -19.76 -6.50
N ASP A 232 -31.70 -19.85 -7.42
CA ASP A 232 -32.05 -18.81 -8.41
C ASP A 232 -33.17 -17.95 -7.80
N ASP A 233 -32.80 -17.10 -6.84
CA ASP A 233 -33.70 -16.33 -6.00
C ASP A 233 -34.44 -15.23 -6.79
N ASP A 234 -33.87 -14.79 -7.91
CA ASP A 234 -34.49 -13.83 -8.82
C ASP A 234 -35.28 -14.47 -9.98
N CYS A 235 -35.22 -15.81 -10.13
CA CYS A 235 -35.83 -16.60 -11.20
C CYS A 235 -35.44 -16.17 -12.62
N SER A 236 -34.23 -15.65 -12.77
CA SER A 236 -33.63 -15.36 -14.08
C SER A 236 -33.31 -16.63 -14.87
N GLY A 237 -33.30 -17.80 -14.22
CA GLY A 237 -32.93 -19.09 -14.79
C GLY A 237 -31.45 -19.43 -14.62
N SER A 238 -30.69 -18.60 -13.91
CA SER A 238 -29.28 -18.80 -13.59
C SER A 238 -29.07 -18.68 -12.08
N VAL A 239 -28.00 -19.27 -11.55
CA VAL A 239 -27.59 -19.06 -10.15
C VAL A 239 -26.29 -18.25 -10.19
N ASP A 240 -26.37 -16.97 -9.89
CA ASP A 240 -25.29 -16.00 -10.07
C ASP A 240 -25.25 -14.94 -8.95
N PRO A 241 -24.33 -13.95 -8.98
CA PRO A 241 -24.23 -12.96 -7.91
C PRO A 241 -25.46 -12.06 -7.72
N VAL A 242 -26.38 -12.00 -8.69
CA VAL A 242 -27.65 -11.28 -8.58
C VAL A 242 -28.55 -11.97 -7.56
N ASP A 243 -28.59 -13.31 -7.54
CA ASP A 243 -29.34 -14.07 -6.54
C ASP A 243 -28.84 -13.78 -5.13
N ALA A 244 -27.52 -13.84 -4.93
CA ALA A 244 -26.89 -13.52 -3.65
C ALA A 244 -27.20 -12.09 -3.17
N LEU A 245 -27.31 -11.15 -4.12
CA LEU A 245 -27.70 -9.78 -3.83
C LEU A 245 -29.17 -9.70 -3.40
N VAL A 246 -30.07 -10.45 -4.03
CA VAL A 246 -31.49 -10.53 -3.64
C VAL A 246 -31.61 -11.09 -2.21
N THR A 247 -30.87 -12.14 -1.87
CA THR A 247 -30.79 -12.70 -0.52
C THR A 247 -30.33 -11.66 0.51
N MET A 248 -29.23 -10.94 0.22
CA MET A 248 -28.70 -9.89 1.11
C MET A 248 -29.68 -8.72 1.27
N ARG A 249 -30.40 -8.33 0.21
CA ARG A 249 -31.42 -7.27 0.29
C ARG A 249 -32.58 -7.69 1.20
N HIS A 250 -33.01 -8.95 1.14
CA HIS A 250 -34.02 -9.49 2.03
C HIS A 250 -33.59 -9.41 3.50
N ASP A 251 -32.37 -9.88 3.82
CA ASP A 251 -31.82 -9.88 5.18
C ASP A 251 -31.83 -8.48 5.82
N VAL A 252 -31.51 -7.45 5.05
CA VAL A 252 -31.52 -6.05 5.52
C VAL A 252 -32.88 -5.35 5.40
N GLY A 253 -33.94 -6.07 5.02
CA GLY A 253 -35.30 -5.53 4.89
C GLY A 253 -35.49 -4.55 3.73
N LEU A 254 -34.63 -4.61 2.72
CA LEU A 254 -34.78 -3.84 1.48
C LEU A 254 -35.72 -4.56 0.52
N ASP A 255 -36.32 -3.78 -0.38
CA ASP A 255 -37.19 -4.33 -1.42
C ASP A 255 -36.37 -5.25 -2.35
N THR A 256 -36.89 -6.46 -2.54
CA THR A 256 -36.29 -7.51 -3.38
C THR A 256 -36.98 -7.47 -4.73
N GLN A 257 -36.30 -6.95 -5.76
CA GLN A 257 -36.78 -7.04 -7.13
C GLN A 257 -36.60 -8.48 -7.61
N THR A 258 -37.60 -9.30 -7.32
CA THR A 258 -37.71 -10.64 -7.92
C THR A 258 -38.52 -10.50 -9.21
N PHE A 259 -38.24 -11.33 -10.23
CA PHE A 259 -39.16 -11.48 -11.37
C PHE A 259 -40.47 -12.17 -10.89
N ASP A 260 -41.14 -12.99 -11.71
CA ASP A 260 -42.36 -13.73 -11.32
C ASP A 260 -42.08 -14.88 -10.30
N CYS A 261 -41.23 -14.64 -9.31
CA CYS A 261 -40.84 -15.58 -8.28
C CYS A 261 -41.79 -15.64 -7.09
N PHE A 262 -41.54 -16.64 -6.26
CA PHE A 262 -41.97 -16.68 -4.87
C PHE A 262 -41.34 -15.53 -4.09
N GLY A 263 -42.08 -14.98 -3.11
CA GLY A 263 -41.54 -13.95 -2.25
C GLY A 263 -40.43 -14.50 -1.36
N MET A 264 -39.33 -13.75 -1.23
CA MET A 264 -38.22 -14.06 -0.32
C MET A 264 -38.73 -14.24 1.12
N GLY A 265 -38.24 -15.28 1.81
CA GLY A 265 -38.73 -15.69 3.13
C GLY A 265 -40.08 -16.42 3.10
N GLY A 266 -40.70 -16.54 1.93
CA GLY A 266 -41.95 -17.26 1.72
C GLY A 266 -41.76 -18.77 1.76
N THR A 267 -42.77 -19.48 2.27
CA THR A 267 -42.76 -20.94 2.27
C THR A 267 -43.13 -21.52 0.90
N VAL A 268 -42.32 -22.45 0.39
CA VAL A 268 -42.59 -23.26 -0.81
C VAL A 268 -42.67 -24.75 -0.47
N GLN A 269 -43.54 -25.48 -1.16
CA GLN A 269 -43.70 -26.94 -0.99
C GLN A 269 -43.12 -27.66 -2.20
N LEU A 270 -42.08 -28.46 -2.01
CA LEU A 270 -41.48 -29.23 -3.11
C LEU A 270 -42.32 -30.49 -3.41
N ILE A 271 -42.43 -30.87 -4.68
CA ILE A 271 -43.04 -32.15 -5.08
C ILE A 271 -42.19 -33.29 -4.48
N GLY A 272 -42.72 -33.94 -3.44
CA GLY A 272 -41.95 -34.81 -2.54
C GLY A 272 -42.23 -34.55 -1.06
N GLY A 273 -42.98 -33.48 -0.72
CA GLY A 273 -43.54 -33.23 0.61
C GLY A 273 -42.63 -32.46 1.57
N SER A 274 -41.48 -31.96 1.10
CA SER A 274 -40.57 -31.14 1.91
C SER A 274 -40.91 -29.66 1.78
N GLN A 275 -41.21 -29.03 2.92
CA GLN A 275 -41.44 -27.60 3.02
C GLN A 275 -40.10 -26.87 3.13
N ARG A 276 -39.92 -25.80 2.35
CA ARG A 276 -38.71 -24.97 2.33
C ARG A 276 -39.06 -23.48 2.37
N ILE A 277 -38.08 -22.64 2.69
CA ILE A 277 -38.18 -21.18 2.64
C ILE A 277 -37.46 -20.72 1.36
N TRP A 278 -38.10 -19.86 0.56
CA TRP A 278 -37.47 -19.26 -0.62
C TRP A 278 -36.41 -18.25 -0.18
N GLY A 279 -35.19 -18.37 -0.70
CA GLY A 279 -34.00 -17.61 -0.28
C GLY A 279 -33.16 -18.26 0.83
N ASP A 280 -33.65 -19.30 1.50
CA ASP A 280 -32.91 -20.10 2.48
C ASP A 280 -32.27 -21.28 1.73
N VAL A 281 -31.19 -20.99 1.00
CA VAL A 281 -30.55 -21.94 0.10
C VAL A 281 -29.77 -23.00 0.84
N ASP A 282 -29.46 -22.76 2.12
CA ASP A 282 -28.79 -23.71 2.99
C ASP A 282 -29.71 -24.53 3.89
N CYS A 283 -31.01 -24.27 3.83
CA CYS A 283 -32.05 -24.95 4.59
C CYS A 283 -31.89 -24.83 6.11
N SER A 284 -31.24 -23.77 6.61
CA SER A 284 -31.05 -23.51 8.03
C SER A 284 -32.32 -23.02 8.73
N GLY A 285 -33.31 -22.54 7.96
CA GLY A 285 -34.57 -21.97 8.44
C GLY A 285 -34.57 -20.44 8.51
N GLU A 286 -33.48 -19.78 8.12
CA GLU A 286 -33.34 -18.33 8.05
C GLU A 286 -32.85 -17.92 6.66
N VAL A 287 -33.22 -16.72 6.20
CA VAL A 287 -32.69 -16.14 4.95
C VAL A 287 -31.71 -15.05 5.35
N ASN A 288 -30.41 -15.32 5.26
CA ASN A 288 -29.38 -14.47 5.85
C ASN A 288 -28.08 -14.43 4.98
N PRO A 289 -27.01 -13.74 5.42
CA PRO A 289 -25.77 -13.63 4.64
C PRO A 289 -25.05 -14.96 4.35
N VAL A 290 -25.34 -16.03 5.10
CA VAL A 290 -24.77 -17.36 4.87
C VAL A 290 -25.33 -17.95 3.57
N ASP A 291 -26.61 -17.76 3.29
CA ASP A 291 -27.26 -18.18 2.05
C ASP A 291 -26.63 -17.51 0.83
N ALA A 292 -26.50 -16.18 0.89
CA ALA A 292 -25.84 -15.38 -0.15
C ALA A 292 -24.40 -15.82 -0.39
N LEU A 293 -23.66 -16.14 0.68
CA LEU A 293 -22.30 -16.65 0.55
C LEU A 293 -22.27 -18.01 -0.15
N LYS A 294 -23.22 -18.91 0.11
CA LYS A 294 -23.29 -20.21 -0.58
C LYS A 294 -23.58 -20.06 -2.07
N ILE A 295 -24.45 -19.11 -2.45
CA ILE A 295 -24.69 -18.75 -3.85
C ILE A 295 -23.38 -18.31 -4.53
N LEU A 296 -22.64 -17.39 -3.91
CA LEU A 296 -21.37 -16.90 -4.47
C LEU A 296 -20.28 -17.98 -4.56
N ILE A 297 -20.22 -18.90 -3.59
CA ILE A 297 -19.30 -20.04 -3.64
C ILE A 297 -19.66 -20.96 -4.82
N PHE A 298 -20.96 -21.20 -5.06
CA PHE A 298 -21.45 -22.01 -6.16
C PHE A 298 -21.16 -21.37 -7.53
N ASP A 299 -21.50 -20.10 -7.71
CA ASP A 299 -21.23 -19.34 -8.94
C ASP A 299 -19.73 -19.34 -9.28
N ALA A 300 -18.87 -19.19 -8.27
CA ALA A 300 -17.41 -19.27 -8.42
C ALA A 300 -16.87 -20.68 -8.75
N GLY A 301 -17.73 -21.70 -8.82
CA GLY A 301 -17.36 -23.09 -9.10
C GLY A 301 -16.53 -23.75 -7.99
N LEU A 302 -16.62 -23.23 -6.75
CA LEU A 302 -15.86 -23.73 -5.61
C LEU A 302 -16.56 -24.92 -4.95
N PRO A 303 -15.81 -25.83 -4.28
CA PRO A 303 -16.41 -26.94 -3.55
C PRO A 303 -17.37 -26.44 -2.46
N LEU A 304 -18.62 -26.90 -2.49
CA LEU A 304 -19.66 -26.52 -1.55
C LEU A 304 -20.29 -27.77 -0.93
N SER A 305 -20.43 -27.78 0.40
CA SER A 305 -21.21 -28.79 1.14
C SER A 305 -22.59 -28.24 1.48
N GLN A 306 -23.62 -28.98 1.12
CA GLN A 306 -25.01 -28.69 1.50
C GLN A 306 -25.43 -29.50 2.72
N GLU A 307 -26.38 -28.95 3.49
CA GLU A 307 -27.00 -29.64 4.63
C GLU A 307 -27.76 -30.89 4.15
N ALA A 308 -27.91 -31.87 5.05
CA ALA A 308 -28.67 -33.09 4.73
C ALA A 308 -30.11 -32.73 4.34
N ASP A 309 -30.61 -33.36 3.27
CA ASP A 309 -31.95 -33.13 2.70
C ASP A 309 -32.17 -31.75 2.04
N CYS A 310 -31.15 -30.89 1.93
CA CYS A 310 -31.24 -29.65 1.17
C CYS A 310 -31.04 -29.91 -0.34
N PRO A 311 -31.82 -29.29 -1.24
CA PRO A 311 -31.58 -29.43 -2.68
C PRO A 311 -30.17 -28.98 -3.06
N ALA A 312 -29.60 -29.62 -4.07
CA ALA A 312 -28.31 -29.18 -4.59
C ALA A 312 -28.46 -27.79 -5.25
N MET A 313 -27.44 -26.94 -5.09
CA MET A 313 -27.39 -25.63 -5.75
C MET A 313 -27.49 -25.79 -7.27
N GLY A 314 -28.32 -24.96 -7.91
CA GLY A 314 -28.57 -25.05 -9.35
C GLY A 314 -29.41 -26.25 -9.79
N ALA A 315 -29.94 -27.05 -8.86
CA ALA A 315 -30.81 -28.17 -9.21
C ALA A 315 -32.19 -27.68 -9.63
N ALA A 316 -32.74 -28.28 -10.68
CA ALA A 316 -34.14 -28.09 -11.03
C ALA A 316 -35.02 -28.69 -9.93
N ILE A 317 -35.92 -27.87 -9.39
CA ILE A 317 -36.92 -28.24 -8.39
C ILE A 317 -38.32 -28.04 -8.95
N MET A 318 -39.24 -28.89 -8.50
CA MET A 318 -40.66 -28.76 -8.82
C MET A 318 -41.42 -28.35 -7.57
N ILE A 319 -42.21 -27.29 -7.67
CA ILE A 319 -43.00 -26.75 -6.57
C ILE A 319 -44.46 -27.18 -6.76
N ALA A 320 -45.06 -27.74 -5.72
CA ALA A 320 -46.44 -28.16 -5.72
C ALA A 320 -47.34 -26.93 -5.86
N ALA A 321 -48.31 -26.99 -6.78
CA ALA A 321 -49.36 -25.98 -6.85
C ALA A 321 -50.15 -26.01 -5.53
N GLY A 322 -50.19 -24.85 -4.85
CA GLY A 322 -50.99 -24.63 -3.65
C GLY A 322 -52.48 -24.54 -3.93
#